data_AF-A0A1Q7DCI9-F1
#
_entry.id   AF-A0A1Q7DCI9-F1
#
_cell.length_a   1.000
_cell.length_b   1.000
_cell.length_c   1.000
_cell.angle_alpha   90.00
_cell.angle_beta   90.00
_cell.angle_gamma   90.00
#
_symmetry.space_group_name_H-M   'P 1'
#
loop_
_entity.id
_entity.type
_entity.pdbx_description
1 polymer ?
#
loop_
_entity_poly.entity_id
_entity_poly.type
_entity_poly.pdbx_seq_one_letter_code
_entity_poly.pdbx_strand_id
1 'polypeptide(L)' 'MSKDLLRRQITLHASWTFSNTGQEECARFIADRKVPLGMLLTHRWRLDQAEEAYRLFDTQTTGKGVFLF' A
#
# COMPACT_ATOMS: atom_id res chain seq x y z
N MET A 1 -6.10 -23.54 -15.79
CA MET A 1 -5.23 -23.81 -14.62
C MET A 1 -3.92 -24.41 -15.12
N SER A 2 -2.78 -23.73 -14.93
CA SER A 2 -1.48 -24.14 -15.47
C SER A 2 -1.05 -25.52 -14.97
N LYS A 3 -0.50 -26.39 -15.84
CA LYS A 3 0.07 -27.70 -15.47
C LYS A 3 1.15 -27.61 -14.39
N ASP A 4 1.79 -26.45 -14.24
CA ASP A 4 2.86 -26.23 -13.25
C ASP A 4 2.33 -26.23 -11.81
N LEU A 5 1.18 -25.59 -11.57
CA LEU A 5 0.56 -25.49 -10.24
C LEU A 5 0.21 -26.87 -9.68
N LEU A 6 -0.32 -27.75 -10.54
CA LEU A 6 -0.73 -29.11 -10.17
C LEU A 6 0.48 -30.01 -9.90
N ARG A 7 1.52 -29.93 -10.73
CA ARG A 7 2.74 -30.76 -10.56
C ARG A 7 3.54 -30.40 -9.32
N ARG A 8 3.49 -29.13 -8.91
CA ARG A 8 4.24 -28.60 -7.77
C ARG A 8 3.41 -28.46 -6.50
N GLN A 9 2.13 -28.87 -6.54
CA GLN A 9 1.20 -28.79 -5.41
C GLN A 9 1.17 -27.40 -4.75
N ILE A 10 1.13 -26.34 -5.58
CA ILE A 10 1.15 -24.95 -5.09
C ILE A 10 -0.21 -24.56 -4.52
N THR A 11 -0.22 -24.05 -3.28
CA THR A 11 -1.41 -23.41 -2.68
C THR A 11 -1.45 -21.93 -3.07
N LEU A 12 -2.57 -21.48 -3.64
CA LEU A 12 -2.79 -20.08 -4.00
C LEU A 12 -3.83 -19.45 -3.07
N HIS A 13 -3.44 -18.40 -2.36
CA HIS A 13 -4.36 -17.58 -1.57
C HIS A 13 -4.56 -16.23 -2.26
N ALA A 14 -5.79 -15.95 -2.69
CA ALA A 14 -6.18 -14.62 -3.15
C ALA A 14 -6.68 -13.81 -1.95
N SER A 15 -6.31 -12.54 -1.87
CA SER A 15 -6.81 -11.60 -0.86
C SER A 15 -7.30 -10.35 -1.54
N TRP A 16 -8.55 -10.00 -1.24
CA TRP A 16 -9.06 -8.65 -1.42
C TRP A 16 -8.70 -7.80 -0.20
N THR A 17 -8.65 -6.47 -0.37
CA THR A 17 -8.20 -5.48 0.62
C THR A 17 -8.64 -5.79 2.06
N PHE A 18 -7.78 -5.50 3.04
CA PHE A 18 -8.06 -5.74 4.47
C PHE A 18 -9.43 -5.19 4.90
N SER A 19 -10.17 -6.00 5.66
CA SER A 19 -11.33 -5.54 6.41
C SER A 19 -10.94 -4.47 7.43
N ASN A 20 -11.90 -3.70 7.94
CA ASN A 20 -11.64 -2.69 8.97
C ASN A 20 -10.93 -3.29 10.20
N THR A 21 -11.31 -4.51 10.61
CA THR A 21 -10.64 -5.24 11.69
C THR A 21 -9.17 -5.53 11.35
N GLY A 22 -8.88 -6.02 10.14
CA GLY A 22 -7.50 -6.25 9.72
C GLY A 22 -6.67 -4.97 9.60
N GLN A 23 -7.29 -3.84 9.25
CA GLN A 23 -6.63 -2.53 9.25
C GLN A 23 -6.32 -2.05 10.68
N GLU A 24 -7.21 -2.27 11.65
CA GLU A 24 -6.97 -1.95 13.06
C GLU A 24 -5.78 -2.73 13.62
N GLU A 25 -5.74 -4.05 13.39
CA GLU A 25 -4.62 -4.90 13.81
C GLU A 25 -3.30 -4.43 13.17
N CYS A 26 -3.33 -4.09 11.88
CA CYS A 26 -2.18 -3.55 11.16
C CYS A 26 -1.71 -2.22 11.77
N ALA A 27 -2.62 -1.30 12.07
CA ALA A 27 -2.30 -0.02 12.69
C ALA A 27 -1.68 -0.22 14.09
N ARG A 28 -2.23 -1.15 14.89
CA ARG A 28 -1.69 -1.48 16.22
C ARG A 28 -0.29 -2.08 16.12
N PHE A 29 -0.08 -3.03 15.20
CA PHE A 29 1.23 -3.59 14.94
C PHE A 29 2.27 -2.51 14.59
N ILE A 30 1.91 -1.58 13.71
CA ILE A 30 2.78 -0.49 13.28
C ILE A 30 3.16 0.40 14.47
N ALA A 31 2.18 0.77 15.30
CA ALA A 31 2.39 1.60 16.48
C ALA A 31 3.28 0.90 17.52
N ASP A 32 2.95 -0.34 17.88
CA ASP A 32 3.64 -1.13 18.91
C ASP A 32 5.10 -1.40 18.52
N ARG A 33 5.35 -1.66 17.23
CA ARG A 33 6.69 -1.98 16.71
C ARG A 33 7.45 -0.75 16.22
N LYS A 34 6.87 0.45 16.32
CA LYS A 34 7.46 1.71 15.82
C LYS A 34 7.97 1.58 14.37
N VAL A 35 7.18 0.94 13.51
CA VAL A 35 7.55 0.72 12.11
C VAL A 35 7.75 2.09 11.43
N PRO A 36 8.89 2.34 10.75
CA PRO A 36 9.22 3.65 10.20
C PRO A 36 8.45 3.95 8.90
N LEU A 37 7.12 4.07 8.98
CA LEU A 37 6.25 4.35 7.83
C LEU A 37 6.58 5.65 7.11
N GLY A 38 7.18 6.62 7.81
CA GLY A 38 7.58 7.90 7.22
C GLY A 38 8.52 7.74 6.01
N MET A 39 9.29 6.66 5.94
CA MET A 39 10.16 6.37 4.80
C MET A 39 9.39 6.03 3.52
N LEU A 40 8.14 5.56 3.64
CA LEU A 40 7.29 5.24 2.50
C LEU A 40 6.61 6.49 1.92
N LEU A 41 6.46 7.54 2.74
CA LEU A 41 5.79 8.79 2.38
C LEU A 41 6.80 9.77 1.77
N THR A 42 6.93 9.73 0.45
CA THR A 42 7.93 10.50 -0.30
C THR A 42 7.46 11.93 -0.62
N HIS A 43 6.15 12.16 -0.70
CA HIS A 43 5.59 13.46 -1.09
C HIS A 43 4.44 13.89 -0.18
N ARG A 44 4.35 15.20 0.07
CA ARG A 44 3.28 15.85 0.84
C ARG A 44 2.65 16.91 -0.05
N TRP A 45 1.33 16.86 -0.18
CA TRP A 45 0.57 17.71 -1.08
C TRP A 45 -0.51 18.46 -0.32
N ARG A 46 -0.81 19.68 -0.75
CA ARG A 46 -2.08 20.32 -0.41
C ARG A 46 -3.18 19.87 -1.39
N LEU A 47 -4.44 20.03 -1.00
CA LEU A 47 -5.58 19.62 -1.84
C LEU A 47 -5.63 20.35 -3.20
N ASP A 48 -5.21 21.61 -3.25
CA ASP A 48 -5.13 22.39 -4.50
C ASP A 48 -4.06 21.87 -5.49
N GLN A 49 -3.15 21.02 -5.02
CA GLN A 49 -2.11 20.39 -5.84
C GLN A 49 -2.49 18.99 -6.34
N ALA A 50 -3.76 18.58 -6.21
CA ALA A 50 -4.20 17.23 -6.55
C ALA A 50 -3.84 16.82 -7.98
N GLU A 51 -4.01 17.71 -8.96
CA GLU A 51 -3.69 17.39 -10.35
C GLU A 51 -2.20 17.07 -10.55
N GLU A 52 -1.31 17.87 -9.97
CA GLU A 52 0.14 17.65 -10.01
C GLU A 52 0.51 16.33 -9.31
N ALA A 53 -0.06 16.09 -8.13
CA ALA A 53 0.17 14.88 -7.36
C ALA A 53 -0.20 13.61 -8.15
N TYR A 54 -1.34 13.63 -8.84
CA TYR A 54 -1.77 12.49 -9.66
C TYR A 54 -0.91 12.30 -10.92
N ARG A 55 -0.50 13.38 -11.60
CA ARG A 55 0.42 13.26 -12.74
C ARG A 55 1.75 12.64 -12.34
N LEU A 56 2.32 13.02 -11.19
CA LEU A 56 3.55 12.43 -10.68
C LEU A 56 3.35 10.98 -10.21
N PHE A 57 2.19 10.65 -9.64
CA PHE A 57 1.89 9.29 -9.22
C PHE A 57 1.82 8.32 -10.42
N ASP A 58 1.27 8.76 -11.54
CA ASP A 58 1.09 7.94 -12.75
C ASP A 58 2.42 7.51 -13.41
N THR A 59 3.52 8.21 -13.14
CA THR A 59 4.85 7.83 -13.64
C THR A 59 5.40 6.56 -12.96
N GLN A 60 4.84 6.16 -11.81
CA GLN A 60 5.28 5.00 -11.01
C GLN A 60 6.77 5.05 -10.61
N THR A 61 7.38 6.23 -10.59
CA THR A 61 8.79 6.43 -10.21
C THR A 61 8.95 6.90 -8.77
N THR A 62 7.86 7.16 -8.05
CA THR A 62 7.86 7.72 -6.70
C THR A 62 7.23 6.78 -5.68
N GLY A 63 7.53 7.00 -4.40
CA GLY A 63 6.85 6.32 -3.28
C GLY A 63 5.43 6.85 -3.04
N LYS A 64 4.89 6.66 -1.82
CA LYS A 64 3.52 7.09 -1.50
C LYS A 64 3.46 8.62 -1.31
N GLY A 65 2.47 9.26 -1.93
CA GLY A 65 2.09 10.64 -1.64
C GLY A 65 1.01 10.70 -0.54
N VAL A 66 1.01 11.78 0.25
CA VAL A 66 -0.05 12.08 1.22
C VAL A 66 -0.57 13.50 1.03
N PHE A 67 -1.89 13.69 1.14
CA PHE A 67 -2.52 15.00 1.20
C PHE A 67 -2.63 15.46 2.66
N LEU A 68 -2.26 16.71 2.92
CA LEU A 68 -2.38 17.37 4.21
C LEU A 68 -3.49 18.43 4.14
N PHE A 69 -4.29 18.54 5.20
CA PHE A 69 -5.42 19.44 5.34
C PHE A 69 -5.25 20.35 6.57
#